data_AF-A0A3C0GL75-F1
#
_entry.id   AF-A0A3C0GL75-F1
#
_cell.length_a   1.000
_cell.length_b   1.000
_cell.length_c   1.000
_cell.angle_alpha   90.00
_cell.angle_beta   90.00
_cell.angle_gamma   90.00
#
_symmetry.space_group_name_H-M   'P 1'
#
loop_
_entity.id
_entity.type
_entity.pdbx_description
1 polymer ?
#
loop_
_entity_poly.entity_id
_entity_poly.type
_entity_poly.pdbx_seq_one_letter_code
_entity_poly.pdbx_strand_id
1 'polypeptide(L)'
;MTTIEAIRNNMVNLLLTSKGERLSNPNFGSNLKFVLFEQNDEAIILKIQDAINEAVSEFMPYVDIQDIDVDRYDGGVDQSANINVTV
;
A
#
# COMPACT_ATOMS: atom_id res chain seq x y z
N MET A 1 15.47 -17.17 -0.71
CA MET A 1 15.05 -15.81 -0.33
C MET A 1 16.14 -14.84 -0.76
N THR A 2 15.88 -14.06 -1.81
CA THR A 2 16.77 -12.99 -2.26
C THR A 2 16.51 -11.71 -1.45
N THR A 3 17.43 -10.75 -1.49
CA THR A 3 17.26 -9.45 -0.81
C THR A 3 15.98 -8.73 -1.27
N ILE A 4 15.62 -8.87 -2.54
CA ILE A 4 14.41 -8.25 -3.12
C ILE A 4 13.14 -8.87 -2.54
N GLU A 5 13.09 -10.19 -2.39
CA GLU A 5 11.96 -10.89 -1.77
C GLU A 5 11.79 -10.49 -0.30
N ALA A 6 12.90 -10.32 0.42
CA ALA A 6 12.89 -9.86 1.81
C ALA A 6 12.31 -8.44 1.93
N ILE A 7 12.72 -7.52 1.04
CA ILE A 7 12.20 -6.16 0.99
C ILE A 7 10.69 -6.16 0.72
N ARG A 8 10.23 -6.94 -0.28
CA ARG A 8 8.80 -7.07 -0.60
C ARG A 8 8.00 -7.56 0.61
N ASN A 9 8.46 -8.63 1.26
CA ASN A 9 7.77 -9.19 2.43
C ASN A 9 7.73 -8.19 3.60
N ASN A 10 8.81 -7.46 3.85
CA ASN A 10 8.86 -6.44 4.89
C ASN A 10 7.88 -5.30 4.61
N MET A 11 7.79 -4.85 3.35
CA MET A 11 6.84 -3.81 2.94
C MET A 11 5.39 -4.25 3.15
N VAL A 12 5.05 -5.47 2.74
CA VAL A 12 3.71 -6.04 2.99
C VAL A 12 3.41 -6.10 4.49
N ASN A 13 4.34 -6.59 5.30
CA ASN A 13 4.16 -6.64 6.75
C ASN A 13 3.98 -5.25 7.36
N LEU A 14 4.73 -4.25 6.90
CA LEU A 14 4.61 -2.87 7.35
C LEU A 14 3.21 -2.31 7.04
N LEU A 15 2.76 -2.44 5.80
CA LEU A 15 1.48 -1.87 5.35
C LEU A 15 0.27 -2.57 5.98
N LEU A 16 0.37 -3.88 6.27
CA LEU A 16 -0.69 -4.63 6.95
C LEU A 16 -0.74 -4.40 8.47
N THR A 17 0.31 -3.85 9.08
CA THR A 17 0.35 -3.60 10.52
C THR A 17 -0.19 -2.20 10.80
N SER A 18 -1.21 -2.09 11.65
CA SER A 18 -1.71 -0.79 12.11
C SER A 18 -0.83 -0.24 13.23
N LYS A 19 -0.67 1.09 13.29
CA LYS A 19 0.02 1.74 14.42
C LYS A 19 -0.62 1.30 15.76
N GLY A 20 0.21 0.92 16.72
CA GLY A 20 -0.20 0.40 18.02
C GLY A 20 -0.38 -1.13 18.11
N GLU A 21 -0.40 -1.86 16.99
CA GLU A 21 -0.58 -3.33 17.01
C GLU A 21 0.65 -4.07 17.55
N ARG A 22 1.86 -3.53 17.34
CA ARG A 22 3.09 -4.14 17.87
C ARG A 22 3.37 -3.66 19.29
N LEU A 23 3.16 -4.55 20.27
CA LEU A 23 3.40 -4.27 21.69
C LEU A 23 4.80 -3.71 21.99
N SER A 24 5.84 -4.25 21.36
CA SER A 24 7.23 -3.82 21.58
C SER A 24 7.62 -2.56 20.81
N ASN A 25 6.84 -2.15 19.81
CA ASN A 25 7.06 -0.91 19.07
C ASN A 25 5.70 -0.34 18.60
N PRO A 26 5.00 0.39 19.48
CA PRO A 26 3.68 0.93 19.17
C PRO A 26 3.66 1.90 17.99
N ASN A 27 4.80 2.52 17.65
CA ASN A 27 4.87 3.46 16.54
C ASN A 27 4.97 2.75 15.18
N PHE A 28 5.40 1.48 15.15
CA PHE A 28 5.51 0.72 13.92
C PHE A 28 4.13 0.42 13.30
N GLY A 29 4.03 0.66 12.00
CA GLY A 29 2.86 0.33 11.19
C GLY A 29 2.52 1.45 10.21
N SER A 30 1.42 1.27 9.51
CA SER A 30 0.87 2.27 8.59
C SER A 30 -0.53 2.71 9.03
N ASN A 31 -0.96 3.86 8.51
CA ASN A 31 -2.34 4.31 8.65
C ASN A 31 -3.26 3.76 7.53
N LEU A 32 -2.70 2.95 6.61
CA LEU A 32 -3.38 2.51 5.39
C LEU A 32 -4.71 1.82 5.69
N LYS A 33 -4.74 0.95 6.70
CA LYS A 33 -5.96 0.24 7.11
C LYS A 33 -7.07 1.20 7.52
N PHE A 34 -6.76 2.30 8.21
CA PHE A 34 -7.76 3.29 8.60
C PHE A 34 -8.31 4.01 7.36
N VAL A 35 -7.43 4.42 6.45
CA VAL A 35 -7.81 5.08 5.18
C VAL A 35 -8.72 4.18 4.33
N LEU A 36 -8.45 2.88 4.27
CA LEU A 36 -9.27 1.92 3.50
C LEU A 36 -10.72 1.80 3.99
N PHE A 37 -11.02 2.18 5.23
CA PHE A 37 -12.38 2.18 5.78
C PHE A 37 -13.00 3.58 5.84
N GLU A 38 -12.35 4.60 5.28
CA GLU A 38 -12.96 5.91 5.09
C GLU A 38 -14.01 5.90 3.95
N GLN A 39 -14.68 7.03 3.75
CA GLN A 39 -15.61 7.19 2.64
C GLN A 39 -14.86 6.98 1.31
N ASN A 40 -15.39 6.08 0.48
CA ASN A 40 -14.88 5.85 -0.86
C ASN A 40 -15.25 7.04 -1.78
N ASP A 41 -14.50 8.13 -1.70
CA ASP A 41 -14.60 9.33 -2.53
C ASP A 41 -13.35 9.49 -3.41
N GLU A 42 -13.24 10.55 -4.19
CA GLU A 42 -12.06 10.77 -5.06
C GLU A 42 -10.79 11.04 -4.23
N ALA A 43 -10.93 11.55 -3.01
CA ALA A 43 -9.81 11.87 -2.14
C ALA A 43 -9.18 10.63 -1.49
N ILE A 44 -9.88 9.50 -1.43
CA ILE A 44 -9.36 8.26 -0.85
C ILE A 44 -8.09 7.76 -1.56
N ILE A 45 -7.98 7.98 -2.87
CA ILE A 45 -6.81 7.55 -3.66
C ILE A 45 -5.56 8.29 -3.19
N LEU A 46 -5.64 9.62 -3.05
CA LEU A 46 -4.54 10.44 -2.55
C LEU A 46 -4.16 10.03 -1.12
N LYS A 47 -5.15 9.81 -0.24
CA LYS A 47 -4.89 9.37 1.13
C LYS A 47 -4.22 8.00 1.20
N ILE A 48 -4.57 7.08 0.30
CA ILE A 48 -3.92 5.76 0.20
C ILE A 48 -2.45 5.93 -0.19
N GLN A 49 -2.19 6.74 -1.22
CA GLN A 49 -0.83 7.04 -1.67
C GLN A 49 0.00 7.71 -0.58
N ASP A 50 -0.56 8.70 0.11
CA ASP A 50 0.09 9.37 1.24
C ASP A 50 0.40 8.39 2.38
N ALA A 51 -0.57 7.56 2.78
CA ALA A 51 -0.37 6.58 3.86
C ALA A 51 0.71 5.54 3.54
N ILE A 52 0.83 5.13 2.27
CA ILE A 52 1.89 4.22 1.82
C ILE A 52 3.25 4.95 1.84
N ASN A 53 3.33 6.15 1.26
CA ASN A 53 4.57 6.93 1.19
C ASN A 53 5.10 7.29 2.58
N GLU A 54 4.23 7.71 3.50
CA GLU A 54 4.59 8.01 4.88
C GLU A 54 5.19 6.78 5.58
N ALA A 55 4.53 5.63 5.50
CA ALA A 55 4.99 4.41 6.14
C ALA A 55 6.32 3.93 5.56
N VAL A 56 6.45 3.89 4.23
CA VAL A 56 7.69 3.43 3.57
C VAL A 56 8.83 4.40 3.84
N SER A 57 8.59 5.72 3.82
CA SER A 57 9.62 6.71 4.13
C SER A 57 10.12 6.62 5.57
N GLU A 58 9.22 6.32 6.52
CA GLU A 58 9.55 6.20 7.94
C GLU A 58 10.33 4.91 8.25
N PHE A 59 9.88 3.76 7.74
CA PHE A 59 10.39 2.45 8.15
C PHE A 59 11.29 1.76 7.12
N MET A 60 11.28 2.21 5.87
CA MET A 60 12.04 1.64 4.76
C MET A 60 12.70 2.74 3.89
N PRO A 61 13.51 3.65 4.45
CA PRO A 61 14.08 4.81 3.74
C PRO A 61 15.06 4.45 2.62
N TYR A 62 15.40 3.17 2.47
CA TYR A 62 16.25 2.63 1.41
C TYR A 62 15.44 2.09 0.22
N VAL A 63 14.10 2.18 0.26
CA VAL A 63 13.20 1.85 -0.84
C VAL A 63 12.68 3.14 -1.45
N ASP A 64 12.80 3.25 -2.77
CA ASP A 64 12.26 4.35 -3.55
C ASP A 64 11.03 3.88 -4.33
N ILE A 65 9.89 4.53 -4.11
CA ILE A 65 8.62 4.18 -4.77
C ILE A 65 8.53 4.96 -6.07
N GLN A 66 8.55 4.25 -7.20
CA GLN A 66 8.46 4.88 -8.51
C GLN A 66 7.03 5.25 -8.91
N ASP A 67 6.06 4.40 -8.53
CA ASP A 67 4.65 4.58 -8.87
C ASP A 67 3.75 3.84 -7.88
N ILE A 68 2.54 4.36 -7.67
CA ILE A 68 1.48 3.74 -6.85
C ILE A 68 0.18 3.81 -7.63
N ASP A 69 -0.19 2.68 -8.24
CA ASP A 69 -1.47 2.51 -8.91
C ASP A 69 -2.54 2.00 -7.93
N VAL A 70 -3.71 2.63 -7.95
CA VAL A 70 -4.81 2.33 -7.02
C VAL A 70 -6.09 2.13 -7.83
N ASP A 71 -6.44 0.85 -8.01
CA ASP A 71 -7.69 0.47 -8.64
C ASP A 71 -8.84 0.54 -7.66
N ARG A 72 -9.75 1.49 -7.89
CA ARG A 72 -11.00 1.62 -7.15
C ARG A 72 -12.10 0.91 -7.90
N TYR A 73 -12.69 -0.12 -7.28
CA TYR A 73 -13.93 -0.71 -7.78
C TYR A 73 -15.11 0.24 -7.51
N ASP A 74 -15.72 0.75 -8.57
CA ASP A 74 -16.82 1.72 -8.53
C ASP A 74 -18.22 1.08 -8.72
N GLY A 75 -18.29 -0.25 -8.81
CA GLY A 75 -19.53 -0.99 -9.04
C GLY A 75 -19.89 -1.18 -10.53
N GLY A 76 -19.00 -0.83 -11.46
CA GLY A 76 -19.11 -1.23 -12.86
C GLY A 76 -18.96 -2.74 -13.05
N VAL A 77 -19.58 -3.29 -14.10
CA VAL A 77 -19.39 -4.69 -14.52
C VAL A 77 -17.91 -4.89 -14.85
N ASP A 78 -17.23 -5.84 -14.18
CA ASP A 78 -15.85 -6.26 -14.46
C ASP A 78 -15.64 -6.42 -15.99
N GLN A 79 -15.05 -5.42 -16.64
CA GLN A 79 -14.47 -5.60 -17.97
C GLN A 79 -13.02 -5.99 -17.75
N SER A 80 -12.77 -7.30 -17.67
CA SER A 80 -11.44 -7.87 -17.76
C SER A 80 -10.85 -7.53 -19.15
N ALA A 81 -10.20 -6.37 -19.26
CA ALA A 81 -9.41 -6.04 -20.43
C ALA A 81 -8.10 -6.82 -20.37
N ASN A 82 -8.11 -8.02 -20.97
CA ASN A 82 -6.87 -8.77 -21.23
C ASN A 82 -6.06 -7.98 -22.26
N ILE A 83 -4.96 -7.36 -21.84
CA ILE A 83 -3.99 -6.77 -22.77
C ILE A 83 -3.02 -7.88 -23.20
N ASN A 84 -3.17 -8.33 -24.45
CA ASN A 84 -2.21 -9.22 -25.09
C ASN A 84 -0.99 -8.42 -25.54
N VAL A 85 0.21 -8.81 -25.08
CA VAL A 85 1.47 -8.28 -25.61
C VAL A 85 1.88 -9.12 -26.83
N THR A 86 2.12 -8.46 -27.95
CA THR A 86 2.68 -9.07 -29.17
C THR A 86 4.20 -8.83 -29.20
N VAL A 87 4.93 -9.86 -29.63
CA VAL A 87 6.40 -9.99 -29.70
C VAL A 87 7.07 -8.85 -30.46
#